data_AF-A0A6L7LRP1-F1
#
_entry.id   AF-A0A6L7LRP1-F1
#
_cell.length_a   1.000
_cell.length_b   1.000
_cell.length_c   1.000
_cell.angle_alpha   90.00
_cell.angle_beta   90.00
_cell.angle_gamma   90.00
#
_symmetry.space_group_name_H-M   'P 1'
#
loop_
_entity.id
_entity.type
_entity.pdbx_description
1 polymer ?
#
loop_
_entity_poly.entity_id
_entity_poly.type
_entity_poly.pdbx_seq_one_letter_code
_entity_poly.pdbx_strand_id
1 'polypeptide(L)'
;MERLRMKSSTGRWVSGCDFFDRERELQMLESRVRDGNHVLLTGQRRMGKTSLAQELGRRLELEGWSFLFADLEGATCPEDVIADIAEAVHPIRPIASRFAATMGRWIGENVEEISASEFRVKIRAGLSGGWQRWGKELIGSCAEHDRPVLLVVDELPIFLMRMLRDEGGSPAS
;
A
#
# COMPACT_ATOMS: atom_id res chain seq x y z
N MET A 1 36.00 -5.11 20.55
CA MET A 1 34.93 -4.09 20.57
C MET A 1 34.99 -3.35 19.25
N GLU A 2 34.17 -3.75 18.30
CA GLU A 2 34.11 -3.19 16.95
C GLU A 2 33.13 -2.00 16.95
N ARG A 3 33.58 -0.84 16.46
CA ARG A 3 32.77 0.38 16.42
C ARG A 3 31.74 0.26 15.30
N LEU A 4 30.47 0.11 15.66
CA LEU A 4 29.33 0.28 14.74
C LEU A 4 29.38 1.69 14.15
N ARG A 5 29.75 1.77 12.88
CA ARG A 5 29.88 3.01 12.13
C ARG A 5 28.49 3.37 11.58
N MET A 6 27.79 4.28 12.25
CA MET A 6 26.52 4.84 11.79
C MET A 6 26.71 5.47 10.40
N LYS A 7 26.08 4.90 9.37
CA LYS A 7 25.99 5.51 8.05
C LYS A 7 24.75 6.38 8.02
N SER A 8 24.91 7.69 7.87
CA SER A 8 23.76 8.60 7.69
C SER A 8 23.14 8.34 6.32
N SER A 9 21.98 7.68 6.28
CA SER A 9 21.14 7.58 5.09
C SER A 9 20.14 8.74 5.05
N THR A 10 20.62 9.94 4.74
CA THR A 10 19.71 11.04 4.37
C THR A 10 18.97 10.65 3.09
N GLY A 11 17.71 10.23 3.22
CA GLY A 11 16.78 10.01 2.11
C GLY A 11 16.32 8.57 1.87
N ARG A 12 16.81 7.58 2.62
CA ARG A 12 16.38 6.17 2.46
C ARG A 12 15.73 5.71 3.76
N TRP A 13 14.49 5.23 3.67
CA TRP A 13 13.81 4.52 4.76
C TRP A 13 14.74 3.44 5.34
N VAL A 14 14.67 3.26 6.66
CA VAL A 14 15.51 2.33 7.42
C VAL A 14 14.65 1.18 7.94
N SER A 15 15.17 -0.04 7.90
CA SER A 15 14.53 -1.26 8.41
C SER A 15 15.58 -2.21 9.00
N GLY A 16 15.14 -3.23 9.73
CA GLY A 16 16.02 -4.23 10.34
C GLY A 16 17.02 -3.62 11.32
N CYS A 17 18.31 -3.91 11.13
CA CYS A 17 19.39 -3.47 12.04
C CYS A 17 19.58 -1.95 12.11
N ASP A 18 19.01 -1.19 11.16
CA ASP A 18 19.09 0.28 11.12
C ASP A 18 17.85 0.96 11.76
N PHE A 19 16.89 0.19 12.27
CA PHE A 19 15.70 0.68 12.97
C PHE A 19 15.98 0.83 14.48
N PHE A 20 16.44 2.01 14.90
CA PHE A 20 16.74 2.30 16.30
C PHE A 20 15.64 3.13 16.98
N ASP A 21 15.42 2.91 18.27
CA ASP A 21 14.65 3.77 19.20
C ASP A 21 13.13 3.94 18.89
N ARG A 22 12.49 2.92 18.30
CA ARG A 22 11.05 2.93 17.97
C ARG A 22 10.33 1.63 18.28
N GLU A 23 10.95 0.76 19.07
CA GLU A 23 10.42 -0.57 19.38
C GLU A 23 9.07 -0.49 20.12
N ARG A 24 8.89 0.50 21.02
CA ARG A 24 7.64 0.69 21.75
C ARG A 24 6.51 1.11 20.83
N GLU A 25 6.75 2.06 19.92
CA GLU A 25 5.78 2.49 18.91
C GLU A 25 5.41 1.35 17.97
N LEU A 26 6.39 0.55 17.57
CA LEU A 26 6.18 -0.62 16.74
C LEU A 26 5.31 -1.65 17.45
N GLN A 27 5.60 -1.98 18.72
CA GLN A 27 4.78 -2.89 19.53
C GLN A 27 3.34 -2.39 19.71
N MET A 28 3.14 -1.09 19.95
CA MET A 28 1.80 -0.51 20.05
C MET A 28 1.04 -0.58 18.73
N LEU A 29 1.72 -0.30 17.61
CA LEU A 29 1.13 -0.39 16.29
C LEU A 29 0.77 -1.84 15.95
N GLU A 30 1.69 -2.77 16.20
CA GLU A 30 1.51 -4.20 16.00
C GLU A 30 0.32 -4.74 16.78
N SER A 31 0.23 -4.43 18.08
CA SER A 31 -0.91 -4.81 18.92
C SER A 31 -2.23 -4.35 18.30
N ARG A 32 -2.31 -3.08 17.90
CA ARG A 32 -3.55 -2.53 17.30
C ARG A 32 -3.91 -3.21 15.99
N VAL A 33 -2.92 -3.51 15.14
CA VAL A 33 -3.12 -4.22 13.87
C VAL A 33 -3.62 -5.64 14.12
N ARG A 34 -3.01 -6.36 15.07
CA ARG A 34 -3.44 -7.73 15.44
C ARG A 34 -4.83 -7.78 16.04
N ASP A 35 -5.23 -6.74 16.76
CA ASP A 35 -6.59 -6.58 17.30
C ASP A 35 -7.63 -6.25 16.20
N GLY A 36 -7.22 -6.16 14.93
CA GLY A 36 -8.11 -5.90 13.79
C GLY A 36 -8.46 -4.42 13.60
N ASN A 37 -7.74 -3.49 14.23
CA ASN A 37 -8.05 -2.07 14.12
C ASN A 37 -7.48 -1.44 12.84
N HIS A 38 -8.24 -0.52 12.24
CA HIS A 38 -7.69 0.42 11.27
C HIS A 38 -6.90 1.51 12.00
N VAL A 39 -5.61 1.65 11.68
CA VAL A 39 -4.71 2.58 12.38
C VAL A 39 -4.30 3.74 11.47
N LEU A 40 -4.52 4.97 11.92
CA LEU A 40 -3.98 6.16 11.29
C LEU A 40 -2.66 6.56 11.97
N LEU A 41 -1.56 6.50 11.22
CA LEU A 41 -0.24 6.98 11.68
C LEU A 41 -0.13 8.49 11.47
N THR A 42 -0.34 9.26 12.54
CA THR A 42 -0.18 10.73 12.51
C THR A 42 1.21 11.15 12.97
N GLY A 43 1.76 12.21 12.38
CA GLY A 43 3.03 12.82 12.79
C GLY A 43 3.60 13.76 11.73
N GLN A 44 4.57 14.60 12.08
CA GLN A 44 5.20 15.53 11.13
C GLN A 44 5.94 14.80 9.99
N ARG A 45 6.28 15.52 8.90
CA ARG A 45 7.07 14.98 7.79
C ARG A 45 8.44 14.52 8.31
N ARG A 46 8.95 13.40 7.79
CA ARG A 46 10.24 12.79 8.17
C ARG A 46 10.31 12.22 9.60
N MET A 47 9.18 11.97 10.24
CA MET A 47 9.13 11.27 11.54
C MET A 47 9.33 9.75 11.44
N GLY A 48 9.62 9.22 10.24
CA GLY A 48 9.90 7.79 10.04
C GLY A 48 8.66 6.88 10.02
N LYS A 49 7.47 7.42 9.74
CA LYS A 49 6.21 6.66 9.68
C LYS A 49 6.25 5.54 8.62
N THR A 50 6.74 5.87 7.43
CA THR A 50 6.99 4.90 6.35
C THR A 50 7.92 3.79 6.81
N SER A 51 9.05 4.14 7.44
CA SER A 51 10.00 3.16 8.01
C SER A 51 9.35 2.26 9.06
N LEU A 52 8.52 2.83 9.96
CA LEU A 52 7.79 2.09 10.99
C LEU A 52 6.81 1.09 10.39
N ALA A 53 6.03 1.51 9.39
CA ALA A 53 5.06 0.65 8.71
C ALA A 53 5.74 -0.46 7.89
N GLN A 54 6.85 -0.14 7.21
CA GLN A 54 7.68 -1.10 6.46
C GLN A 54 8.32 -2.13 7.39
N GLU A 55 8.86 -1.70 8.54
CA GLU A 55 9.44 -2.62 9.52
C GLU A 55 8.37 -3.52 10.16
N LEU A 56 7.17 -3.00 10.42
CA LEU A 56 6.03 -3.82 10.87
C LEU A 56 5.67 -4.87 9.82
N GLY A 57 5.49 -4.46 8.56
CA GLY A 57 5.18 -5.36 7.44
C GLY A 57 6.21 -6.48 7.34
N ARG A 58 7.49 -6.14 7.34
CA ARG A 58 8.61 -7.10 7.31
C ARG A 58 8.54 -8.12 8.45
N ARG A 59 8.21 -7.71 9.68
CA ARG A 59 8.09 -8.61 10.83
C ARG A 59 6.89 -9.53 10.71
N LEU A 60 5.74 -8.99 10.32
CA LEU A 60 4.51 -9.77 10.17
C LEU A 60 4.59 -10.76 8.99
N GLU A 61 5.30 -10.43 7.91
CA GLU A 61 5.57 -11.37 6.82
C GLU A 61 6.35 -12.60 7.28
N LEU A 62 7.31 -12.43 8.20
CA LEU A 62 8.04 -13.57 8.80
C LEU A 62 7.12 -14.48 9.63
N GLU A 63 5.97 -13.97 10.06
CA GLU A 63 4.92 -14.72 10.75
C GLU A 63 3.81 -15.21 9.82
N GLY A 64 3.98 -15.04 8.51
CA GLY A 64 3.03 -15.52 7.50
C GLY A 64 1.90 -14.56 7.17
N TRP A 65 1.98 -13.28 7.56
CA TRP A 65 1.07 -12.26 7.04
C TRP A 65 1.40 -11.93 5.59
N SER A 66 0.39 -11.42 4.89
CA SER A 66 0.50 -10.82 3.57
C SER A 66 0.64 -9.31 3.70
N PHE A 67 1.79 -8.75 3.33
CA PHE A 67 2.01 -7.30 3.42
C PHE A 67 1.79 -6.62 2.07
N LEU A 68 0.95 -5.60 2.06
CA LEU A 68 0.65 -4.74 0.93
C LEU A 68 1.03 -3.31 1.28
N PHE A 69 1.82 -2.67 0.43
CA PHE A 69 2.23 -1.28 0.62
C PHE A 69 1.90 -0.47 -0.64
N ALA A 70 0.97 0.46 -0.52
CA ALA A 70 0.57 1.37 -1.59
C ALA A 70 1.03 2.79 -1.23
N ASP A 71 1.88 3.37 -2.08
CA ASP A 71 2.35 4.76 -1.97
C ASP A 71 1.51 5.66 -2.89
N LEU A 72 0.76 6.60 -2.30
CA LEU A 72 -0.11 7.49 -3.06
C LEU A 72 0.56 8.80 -3.50
N GLU A 73 1.89 8.93 -3.37
CA GLU A 73 2.62 10.13 -3.81
C GLU A 73 2.37 10.45 -5.29
N GLY A 74 2.11 9.45 -6.14
CA GLY A 74 1.82 9.63 -7.57
C GLY A 74 0.33 9.77 -7.93
N ALA A 75 -0.59 9.46 -7.01
CA ALA A 75 -2.02 9.39 -7.32
C ALA A 75 -2.65 10.77 -7.53
N THR A 76 -3.50 10.89 -8.55
CA THR A 76 -4.21 12.11 -8.93
C THR A 76 -5.72 11.94 -8.96
N CYS A 77 -6.21 10.73 -9.18
CA CYS A 77 -7.62 10.38 -9.10
C CYS A 77 -7.84 9.07 -8.31
N PRO A 78 -9.08 8.77 -7.88
CA PRO A 78 -9.38 7.52 -7.18
C PRO A 78 -8.98 6.24 -7.93
N GLU A 79 -9.02 6.27 -9.27
CA GLU A 79 -8.57 5.15 -10.11
C GLU A 79 -7.08 4.85 -9.90
N ASP A 80 -6.25 5.88 -9.70
CA ASP A 80 -4.83 5.70 -9.43
C ASP A 80 -4.62 4.96 -8.10
N VAL A 81 -5.40 5.29 -7.06
CA VAL A 81 -5.34 4.63 -5.75
C VAL A 81 -5.64 3.13 -5.87
N ILE A 82 -6.70 2.76 -6.59
CA ILE A 82 -7.04 1.35 -6.79
C ILE A 82 -5.94 0.64 -7.62
N ALA A 83 -5.36 1.33 -8.60
CA ALA A 83 -4.27 0.80 -9.40
C ALA A 83 -2.99 0.59 -8.56
N ASP A 84 -2.65 1.51 -7.65
CA ASP A 84 -1.49 1.42 -6.76
C ASP A 84 -1.66 0.27 -5.74
N ILE A 85 -2.87 0.10 -5.18
CA ILE A 85 -3.16 -1.07 -4.33
C ILE A 85 -3.10 -2.37 -5.15
N ALA A 86 -3.59 -2.38 -6.38
CA ALA A 86 -3.52 -3.56 -7.25
C ALA A 86 -2.06 -3.93 -7.60
N GLU A 87 -1.19 -2.94 -7.80
CA GLU A 87 0.25 -3.16 -7.96
C GLU A 87 0.85 -3.85 -6.73
N ALA A 88 0.50 -3.36 -5.52
CA ALA A 88 0.95 -3.96 -4.27
C ALA A 88 0.39 -5.37 -4.05
N VAL A 89 -0.80 -5.68 -4.58
CA VAL A 89 -1.44 -7.01 -4.52
C VAL A 89 -0.79 -8.00 -5.48
N HIS A 90 -0.21 -7.55 -6.60
CA HIS A 90 0.34 -8.44 -7.63
C HIS A 90 1.25 -9.54 -7.08
N PRO A 91 2.26 -9.28 -6.21
CA PRO A 91 3.11 -10.30 -5.62
C PRO A 91 2.34 -11.40 -4.87
N ILE A 92 1.15 -11.08 -4.35
CA ILE A 92 0.29 -12.02 -3.63
C ILE A 92 -0.64 -12.73 -4.63
N ARG A 93 -0.06 -13.68 -5.36
CA ARG A 93 -0.70 -14.37 -6.50
C ARG A 93 -2.14 -14.83 -6.25
N PRO A 94 -2.50 -15.46 -5.11
CA PRO A 94 -3.89 -15.87 -4.88
C PRO A 94 -4.89 -14.71 -4.87
N ILE A 95 -4.50 -13.54 -4.35
CA ILE A 95 -5.34 -12.34 -4.34
C ILE A 95 -5.37 -11.72 -5.74
N ALA A 96 -4.20 -11.56 -6.36
CA ALA A 96 -4.08 -10.97 -7.70
C ALA A 96 -4.88 -11.75 -8.75
N SER A 97 -4.76 -13.08 -8.78
CA SER A 97 -5.49 -13.94 -9.71
C SER A 97 -7.00 -13.90 -9.47
N ARG A 98 -7.45 -13.88 -8.20
CA ARG A 98 -8.87 -13.75 -7.85
C ARG A 98 -9.44 -12.42 -8.34
N PHE A 99 -8.78 -11.32 -8.00
CA PHE A 99 -9.19 -9.99 -8.43
C PHE A 99 -9.21 -9.87 -9.96
N ALA A 100 -8.20 -10.45 -10.62
CA ALA A 100 -8.11 -10.42 -12.07
C ALA A 100 -9.21 -11.23 -12.75
N ALA A 101 -9.59 -12.37 -12.18
CA ALA A 101 -10.71 -13.16 -12.68
C ALA A 101 -12.02 -12.36 -12.66
N THR A 102 -12.24 -11.54 -11.63
CA THR A 102 -13.41 -10.64 -11.55
C THR A 102 -13.38 -9.55 -12.63
N MET A 103 -12.18 -9.07 -12.97
CA MET A 103 -11.93 -8.08 -14.03
C MET A 103 -11.94 -8.70 -15.45
N GLY A 104 -11.88 -10.02 -15.59
CA GLY A 104 -12.06 -10.75 -16.85
C GLY A 104 -11.20 -10.24 -18.01
N ARG A 105 -11.85 -9.89 -19.15
CA ARG A 105 -11.24 -9.53 -20.44
C ARG A 105 -10.22 -8.38 -20.40
N TRP A 106 -10.18 -7.59 -19.34
CA TRP A 106 -9.32 -6.40 -19.25
C TRP A 106 -7.87 -6.72 -18.87
N ILE A 107 -7.62 -7.82 -18.16
CA ILE A 107 -6.28 -8.15 -17.64
C ILE A 107 -5.60 -9.24 -18.48
N GLY A 108 -6.38 -9.99 -19.27
CA GLY A 108 -5.91 -11.16 -20.01
C GLY A 108 -5.79 -12.41 -19.14
N GLU A 109 -5.48 -13.55 -19.75
CA GLU A 109 -5.56 -14.86 -19.09
C GLU A 109 -4.35 -15.19 -18.20
N ASN A 110 -3.26 -14.39 -18.23
CA ASN A 110 -1.99 -14.77 -17.59
C ASN A 110 -1.38 -13.67 -16.69
N VAL A 111 -1.97 -13.47 -15.51
CA VAL A 111 -1.50 -12.50 -14.48
C VAL A 111 -0.11 -12.85 -13.95
N GLU A 112 0.27 -14.13 -14.01
CA GLU A 112 1.54 -14.63 -13.51
C GLU A 112 2.73 -14.19 -14.39
N GLU A 113 2.50 -13.97 -15.69
CA GLU A 113 3.55 -13.63 -16.67
C GLU A 113 3.79 -12.13 -16.78
N ILE A 114 2.87 -11.30 -16.30
CA ILE A 114 2.97 -9.85 -16.41
C ILE A 114 3.64 -9.24 -15.19
N SER A 115 4.34 -8.13 -15.40
CA SER A 115 4.94 -7.36 -14.30
C SER A 115 3.88 -6.67 -13.44
N ALA A 116 4.22 -6.30 -12.20
CA ALA A 116 3.32 -5.57 -11.31
C ALA A 116 2.89 -4.21 -11.92
N SER A 117 3.81 -3.50 -12.58
CA SER A 117 3.50 -2.23 -13.23
C SER A 117 2.65 -2.40 -14.49
N GLU A 118 2.83 -3.49 -15.24
CA GLU A 118 1.92 -3.84 -16.35
C GLU A 118 0.52 -4.21 -15.83
N PHE A 119 0.44 -4.98 -14.74
CA PHE A 119 -0.81 -5.29 -14.05
C PHE A 119 -1.54 -4.01 -13.63
N ARG A 120 -0.84 -3.08 -12.98
CA ARG A 120 -1.36 -1.75 -12.62
C ARG A 120 -1.97 -1.01 -13.81
N VAL A 121 -1.26 -0.95 -14.93
CA VAL A 121 -1.74 -0.26 -16.15
C VAL A 121 -3.02 -0.92 -16.68
N LYS A 122 -3.07 -2.26 -16.73
CA LYS A 122 -4.26 -3.00 -17.17
C LYS A 122 -5.45 -2.80 -16.25
N ILE A 123 -5.23 -2.84 -14.93
CA ILE A 123 -6.26 -2.53 -13.94
C ILE A 123 -6.80 -1.13 -14.18
N ARG A 124 -5.92 -0.12 -14.21
CA ARG A 124 -6.28 1.28 -14.39
C ARG A 124 -7.15 1.51 -15.63
N ALA A 125 -6.83 0.86 -16.75
CA ALA A 125 -7.62 0.96 -17.98
C ALA A 125 -9.07 0.46 -17.80
N GLY A 126 -9.27 -0.61 -17.01
CA GLY A 126 -10.57 -1.18 -16.71
C GLY A 126 -11.40 -0.42 -15.66
N LEU A 127 -10.82 0.58 -14.97
CA LEU A 127 -11.49 1.30 -13.88
C LEU A 127 -12.41 2.44 -14.33
N SER A 128 -12.40 2.82 -15.61
CA SER A 128 -13.12 3.97 -16.18
C SER A 128 -14.59 4.04 -15.72
N GLY A 129 -14.88 4.87 -14.70
CA GLY A 129 -16.24 5.10 -14.15
C GLY A 129 -16.74 4.11 -13.10
N GLY A 130 -15.88 3.23 -12.57
CA GLY A 130 -16.28 2.14 -11.67
C GLY A 130 -15.33 1.86 -10.50
N TRP A 131 -14.44 2.80 -10.16
CA TRP A 131 -13.40 2.59 -9.15
C TRP A 131 -13.95 2.11 -7.80
N GLN A 132 -15.13 2.56 -7.36
CA GLN A 132 -15.72 2.11 -6.09
C GLN A 132 -16.05 0.63 -6.10
N ARG A 133 -16.63 0.14 -7.21
CA ARG A 133 -16.94 -1.28 -7.38
C ARG A 133 -15.65 -2.08 -7.32
N TRP A 134 -14.68 -1.71 -8.14
CA TRP A 134 -13.43 -2.46 -8.24
C TRP A 134 -12.58 -2.37 -6.98
N GLY A 135 -12.59 -1.23 -6.29
CA GLY A 135 -11.99 -1.12 -4.96
C GLY A 135 -12.64 -2.06 -3.96
N LYS A 136 -13.96 -2.19 -3.97
CA LYS A 136 -14.67 -3.16 -3.12
C LYS A 136 -14.29 -4.61 -3.46
N GLU A 137 -14.20 -4.96 -4.74
CA GLU A 137 -13.77 -6.30 -5.19
C GLU A 137 -12.32 -6.60 -4.78
N LEU A 138 -11.42 -5.62 -4.89
CA LEU A 138 -10.01 -5.75 -4.50
C LEU A 138 -9.88 -5.97 -2.99
N ILE A 139 -10.54 -5.13 -2.18
CA ILE A 139 -10.55 -5.27 -0.72
C ILE A 139 -11.24 -6.58 -0.30
N GLY A 140 -12.30 -6.99 -0.99
CA GLY A 140 -12.95 -8.28 -0.78
C GLY A 140 -12.01 -9.46 -1.05
N SER A 141 -11.22 -9.39 -2.13
CA SER A 141 -10.22 -10.41 -2.45
C SER A 141 -9.13 -10.52 -1.38
N CYS A 142 -8.75 -9.40 -0.76
CA CYS A 142 -7.84 -9.39 0.39
C CYS A 142 -8.48 -10.01 1.64
N ALA A 143 -9.75 -9.70 1.92
CA ALA A 143 -10.47 -10.21 3.09
C ALA A 143 -10.73 -11.72 3.04
N GLU A 144 -10.87 -12.28 1.83
CA GLU A 144 -11.04 -13.72 1.60
C GLU A 144 -9.71 -14.48 1.45
N HIS A 145 -8.58 -13.82 1.72
CA HIS A 145 -7.27 -14.46 1.70
C HIS A 145 -7.09 -15.34 2.94
N ASP A 146 -6.48 -16.52 2.79
CA ASP A 146 -6.30 -17.49 3.88
C ASP A 146 -5.32 -17.00 4.97
N ARG A 147 -4.54 -15.96 4.66
CA ARG A 147 -3.58 -15.33 5.57
C ARG A 147 -4.02 -13.90 5.89
N PRO A 148 -3.75 -13.41 7.10
CA PRO A 148 -4.05 -12.03 7.46
C PRO A 148 -3.29 -11.06 6.54
N VAL A 149 -3.99 -10.05 6.05
CA VAL A 149 -3.45 -9.04 5.13
C VAL A 149 -3.25 -7.73 5.88
N LEU A 150 -2.02 -7.21 5.89
CA LEU A 150 -1.72 -5.85 6.30
C LEU A 150 -1.65 -4.96 5.05
N LEU A 151 -2.65 -4.10 4.86
CA LEU A 151 -2.63 -3.05 3.84
C LEU A 151 -2.19 -1.73 4.46
N VAL A 152 -1.04 -1.22 4.03
CA VAL A 152 -0.54 0.11 4.34
C VAL A 152 -0.75 1.01 3.14
N VAL A 153 -1.39 2.16 3.39
CA VAL A 153 -1.57 3.24 2.42
C VAL A 153 -0.78 4.44 2.90
N ASP A 154 0.32 4.77 2.21
CA ASP A 154 1.19 5.89 2.55
C ASP A 154 0.83 7.14 1.74
N GLU A 155 1.19 8.31 2.27
CA GLU A 155 0.96 9.62 1.65
C GLU A 155 -0.51 9.94 1.28
N LEU A 156 -1.47 9.26 1.93
CA LEU A 156 -2.91 9.54 1.81
C LEU A 156 -3.27 11.04 1.97
N PRO A 157 -2.68 11.79 2.94
CA PRO A 157 -2.96 13.23 3.03
C PRO A 157 -2.56 14.02 1.78
N ILE A 158 -1.47 13.65 1.10
CA ILE A 158 -1.04 14.31 -0.14
C ILE A 158 -2.09 14.09 -1.22
N PHE A 159 -2.56 12.86 -1.39
CA PHE A 159 -3.61 12.51 -2.33
C PHE A 159 -4.91 13.29 -2.05
N LEU A 160 -5.39 13.28 -0.81
CA LEU A 160 -6.61 14.00 -0.41
C LEU A 160 -6.48 15.52 -0.67
N MET A 161 -5.31 16.10 -0.40
CA MET A 161 -5.06 17.52 -0.69
C MET A 161 -5.11 17.84 -2.19
N ARG A 162 -4.69 16.92 -3.06
CA ARG A 162 -4.82 17.09 -4.53
C ARG A 162 -6.27 17.06 -4.96
N MET A 163 -7.03 16.06 -4.51
CA MET A 163 -8.46 15.97 -4.80
C MET A 163 -9.23 17.23 -4.41
N LEU A 164 -8.98 17.75 -3.20
CA LEU A 164 -9.64 18.97 -2.71
C LEU A 164 -9.30 20.22 -3.54
N ARG A 165 -8.09 20.27 -4.13
CA ARG A 165 -7.68 21.38 -5.00
C ARG A 165 -8.32 21.29 -6.38
N ASP A 166 -8.46 20.09 -6.91
CA ASP A 166 -9.07 19.86 -8.22
C ASP A 166 -10.59 20.08 -8.19
N GLU A 167 -11.27 19.77 -7.07
CA GLU A 167 -12.69 20.10 -6.87
C GLU A 167 -12.95 21.61 -6.67
N GLY A 168 -11.95 22.37 -6.21
CA GLY A 168 -12.00 23.82 -6.04
C GLY A 168 -11.61 24.63 -7.29
N GLY A 169 -11.25 23.96 -8.38
CA GLY A 169 -10.70 24.57 -9.60
C GLY A 169 -11.71 24.64 -10.74
N SER A 170 -12.73 25.49 -10.62
CA SER A 170 -13.38 26.06 -11.81
C SER A 170 -12.79 27.45 -12.07
N PRO A 171 -12.02 27.67 -13.15
CA PRO A 171 -12.15 28.88 -13.91
C PRO A 171 -13.33 28.66 -14.87
N ALA A 172 -14.48 29.20 -14.48
CA ALA A 172 -15.40 29.71 -15.48
C ALA A 172 -14.69 30.86 -16.20
N SER A 173 -14.16 30.58 -17.40
CA SER A 173 -13.99 31.52 -18.52
C SER A 173 -13.29 30.82 -19.68
#